data_AF-A0A520HDF3-F1
#
_entry.id   AF-A0A520HDF3-F1
#
_cell.length_a   1.000
_cell.length_b   1.000
_cell.length_c   1.000
_cell.angle_alpha   90.00
_cell.angle_beta   90.00
_cell.angle_gamma   90.00
#
_symmetry.space_group_name_H-M   'P 1'
#
loop_
_entity.id
_entity.type
_entity.pdbx_description
1 polymer ?
#
loop_
_entity_poly.entity_id
_entity_poly.type
_entity_poly.pdbx_seq_one_letter_code
_entity_poly.pdbx_strand_id
1 'polypeptide(L)'
;MTPPSSSSRRHRHPAWPVVPVLALCAALTGCAAPSATGPRSVTIERTTHGIAHVTAADYEGLAYGSSYAHAQDNVCQTAEHLLTVRGERSRFLGPQAMGDLGLGRLSNAQIDLFVRQHMDDAALARAADTVGPQARAALRGYVAGYNRYLRDAGPDGLPEACRGRPWVRPMTAADLSRATELSMIQGGLGA
;
A
#
# COMPACT_ATOMS: atom_id res chain seq x y z
N MET A 1 -30.38 -63.75 -37.35
CA MET A 1 -31.17 -63.96 -38.59
C MET A 1 -32.64 -63.66 -38.28
N THR A 2 -33.12 -62.47 -38.66
CA THR A 2 -34.47 -62.12 -39.21
C THR A 2 -34.66 -60.59 -39.14
N PRO A 3 -35.42 -60.00 -40.09
CA PRO A 3 -35.02 -58.77 -40.79
C PRO A 3 -35.89 -57.54 -40.44
N PRO A 4 -35.55 -56.36 -41.02
CA PRO A 4 -36.13 -55.07 -40.64
C PRO A 4 -37.40 -54.75 -41.43
N SER A 5 -38.19 -53.77 -40.95
CA SER A 5 -39.23 -53.15 -41.78
C SER A 5 -39.43 -51.66 -41.52
N SER A 6 -39.09 -50.87 -42.53
CA SER A 6 -39.70 -49.59 -42.94
C SER A 6 -39.66 -48.43 -41.93
N SER A 7 -39.52 -47.17 -42.29
CA SER A 7 -40.10 -46.46 -43.43
C SER A 7 -39.50 -45.04 -43.48
N SER A 8 -39.64 -44.40 -44.65
CA SER A 8 -39.81 -42.96 -44.92
C SER A 8 -39.09 -41.92 -44.03
N ARG A 9 -38.45 -40.87 -44.54
CA ARG A 9 -38.89 -39.94 -45.58
C ARG A 9 -37.69 -39.03 -45.86
N ARG A 10 -37.35 -38.80 -47.13
CA ARG A 10 -36.26 -37.87 -47.49
C ARG A 10 -36.76 -36.43 -47.29
N HIS A 11 -36.26 -35.76 -46.26
CA HIS A 11 -36.36 -34.30 -46.16
C HIS A 11 -35.15 -33.69 -46.88
N ARG A 12 -35.42 -33.01 -48.01
CA ARG A 12 -34.43 -32.17 -48.69
C ARG A 12 -34.35 -30.85 -47.93
N HIS A 13 -33.25 -30.61 -47.22
CA HIS A 13 -32.95 -29.30 -46.66
C HIS A 13 -32.31 -28.43 -47.75
N PRO A 14 -32.84 -27.23 -48.03
CA PRO A 14 -32.14 -26.28 -48.88
C PRO A 14 -30.87 -25.80 -48.16
N ALA A 15 -29.73 -25.90 -48.85
CA ALA A 15 -28.45 -25.41 -48.36
C ALA A 15 -28.50 -23.88 -48.28
N TRP A 16 -28.52 -23.34 -47.07
CA TRP A 16 -28.29 -21.92 -46.82
C TRP A 16 -26.79 -21.72 -46.55
N PRO A 17 -26.12 -20.79 -47.25
CA PRO A 17 -24.71 -20.52 -47.03
C PRO A 17 -24.51 -19.93 -45.64
N VAL A 18 -23.60 -20.56 -44.90
CA VAL A 18 -23.07 -20.09 -43.62
C VAL A 18 -22.31 -18.78 -43.88
N VAL A 19 -22.84 -17.65 -43.40
CA VAL A 19 -22.09 -16.39 -43.34
C VAL A 19 -21.39 -16.35 -41.97
N PRO A 20 -20.06 -16.33 -41.88
CA PRO A 20 -19.37 -16.18 -40.63
C PRO A 20 -19.42 -14.69 -40.25
N VAL A 21 -20.28 -14.31 -39.31
CA VAL A 21 -20.22 -12.99 -38.66
C VAL A 21 -19.06 -13.05 -37.66
N LEU A 22 -17.86 -12.84 -38.19
CA LEU A 22 -16.60 -12.93 -37.44
C LEU A 22 -15.82 -11.64 -37.62
N ALA A 23 -16.45 -10.48 -37.36
CA ALA A 23 -15.75 -9.19 -37.31
C ALA A 23 -16.65 -8.05 -36.79
N LEU A 24 -16.88 -7.90 -35.47
CA LEU A 24 -17.25 -6.57 -34.94
C LEU A 24 -17.10 -6.30 -33.42
N CYS A 25 -16.18 -6.93 -32.68
CA CYS A 25 -15.94 -6.53 -31.28
C CYS A 25 -14.46 -6.35 -30.93
N ALA A 26 -13.68 -5.73 -31.82
CA ALA A 26 -12.27 -5.39 -31.58
C ALA A 26 -12.05 -3.87 -31.37
N ALA A 27 -12.95 -3.20 -30.63
CA ALA A 27 -12.88 -1.76 -30.38
C ALA A 27 -13.07 -1.36 -28.90
N LEU A 28 -12.59 -2.20 -27.97
CA LEU A 28 -12.46 -1.84 -26.54
C LEU A 28 -10.98 -1.72 -26.12
N THR A 29 -10.09 -1.46 -27.07
CA THR A 29 -8.69 -1.16 -26.80
C THR A 29 -8.53 0.31 -26.44
N GLY A 30 -8.42 0.58 -25.13
CA GLY A 30 -7.53 1.64 -24.65
C GLY A 30 -8.18 2.92 -24.14
N CYS A 31 -8.82 2.87 -22.97
CA CYS A 31 -8.68 3.98 -22.02
C CYS A 31 -7.32 3.86 -21.30
N ALA A 32 -6.23 3.95 -22.06
CA ALA A 32 -4.92 4.23 -21.46
C ALA A 32 -4.87 5.74 -21.27
N ALA A 33 -5.18 6.21 -20.06
CA ALA A 33 -4.95 7.61 -19.70
C ALA A 33 -3.47 7.91 -19.97
N PRO A 34 -3.13 8.95 -20.75
CA PRO A 34 -1.75 9.31 -20.99
C PRO A 34 -1.08 9.56 -19.64
N SER A 35 0.08 8.94 -19.42
CA SER A 35 0.94 9.31 -18.29
C SER A 35 1.25 10.79 -18.43
N ALA A 36 0.90 11.60 -17.44
CA ALA A 36 1.15 13.03 -17.48
C ALA A 36 2.65 13.29 -17.63
N THR A 37 3.10 13.68 -18.83
CA THR A 37 4.50 13.96 -19.18
C THR A 37 4.91 15.40 -18.81
N GLY A 38 4.22 16.03 -17.85
CA GLY A 38 4.60 17.32 -17.28
C GLY A 38 5.59 17.15 -16.12
N PRO A 39 6.18 18.25 -15.61
CA PRO A 39 6.89 18.21 -14.33
C PRO A 39 5.97 17.59 -13.28
N ARG A 40 6.42 16.55 -12.57
CA ARG A 40 5.64 15.94 -11.48
C ARG A 40 5.61 16.89 -10.28
N SER A 41 4.76 17.90 -10.35
CA SER A 41 4.52 18.83 -9.25
C SER A 41 3.57 18.21 -8.23
N VAL A 42 3.93 18.31 -6.95
CA VAL A 42 3.05 18.02 -5.82
C VAL A 42 2.81 19.32 -5.09
N THR A 43 1.56 19.73 -4.95
CA THR A 43 1.16 20.96 -4.25
C THR A 43 0.50 20.57 -2.93
N ILE A 44 0.93 21.22 -1.85
CA ILE A 44 0.35 21.05 -0.51
C ILE A 44 -0.12 22.42 -0.05
N GLU A 45 -1.44 22.60 0.05
CA GLU A 45 -2.05 23.82 0.59
C GLU A 45 -2.67 23.51 1.94
N ARG A 46 -2.54 24.40 2.91
CA ARG A 46 -3.14 24.22 4.24
C ARG A 46 -4.25 25.24 4.47
N THR A 47 -5.41 24.77 4.90
CA THR A 47 -6.52 25.64 5.34
C THR A 47 -6.46 25.88 6.84
N THR A 48 -7.47 26.56 7.39
CA THR A 48 -7.62 26.76 8.85
C THR A 48 -7.42 25.46 9.62
N HIS A 49 -6.78 25.55 10.79
CA HIS A 49 -6.34 24.42 11.61
C HIS A 49 -5.25 23.53 11.00
N GLY A 50 -4.64 23.97 9.90
CA GLY A 50 -3.52 23.27 9.27
C GLY A 50 -3.93 22.06 8.43
N ILE A 51 -5.21 21.89 8.07
CA ILE A 51 -5.67 20.75 7.26
C ILE A 51 -4.99 20.81 5.88
N ALA A 52 -4.23 19.78 5.53
CA ALA A 52 -3.52 19.69 4.26
C ALA A 52 -4.41 19.19 3.12
N HIS A 53 -4.42 19.94 2.03
CA HIS A 53 -5.01 19.58 0.74
C HIS A 53 -3.86 19.30 -0.23
N VAL A 54 -3.78 18.06 -0.70
CA VAL A 54 -2.67 17.59 -1.56
C VAL A 54 -3.18 17.39 -2.98
N THR A 55 -2.57 18.10 -3.93
CA THR A 55 -2.85 17.95 -5.37
C THR A 55 -1.63 17.39 -6.08
N ALA A 56 -1.83 16.35 -6.89
CA ALA A 56 -0.79 15.71 -7.70
C ALA A 56 -1.38 15.09 -8.97
N ALA A 57 -0.54 14.85 -9.98
CA ALA A 57 -0.96 14.27 -11.26
C ALA A 57 -1.15 12.74 -11.25
N ASP A 58 -0.61 12.05 -10.24
CA ASP A 58 -0.67 10.59 -10.11
C ASP A 58 -0.69 10.16 -8.63
N TYR A 59 -0.95 8.86 -8.40
CA TYR A 59 -1.03 8.27 -7.06
C TYR A 59 0.30 8.29 -6.30
N GLU A 60 1.43 8.29 -7.01
CA GLU A 60 2.76 8.38 -6.38
C GLU A 60 2.95 9.78 -5.80
N GLY A 61 2.69 10.83 -6.57
CA GLY A 61 2.74 12.21 -6.11
C GLY A 61 1.71 12.50 -5.01
N LEU A 62 0.49 11.94 -5.12
CA LEU A 62 -0.55 12.13 -4.10
C LEU A 62 -0.12 11.55 -2.76
N ALA A 63 0.36 10.30 -2.75
CA ALA A 63 0.85 9.66 -1.53
C ALA A 63 2.12 10.32 -0.99
N TYR A 64 3.01 10.79 -1.88
CA TYR A 64 4.18 11.58 -1.51
C TYR A 64 3.82 12.85 -0.75
N GLY A 65 2.92 13.67 -1.30
CA GLY A 65 2.49 14.91 -0.65
C GLY A 65 1.73 14.64 0.64
N SER A 66 0.90 13.59 0.66
CA SER A 66 0.14 13.20 1.85
C SER A 66 1.05 12.76 2.99
N SER A 67 2.05 11.92 2.69
CA SER A 67 3.03 11.46 3.68
C SER A 67 3.95 12.59 4.14
N TYR A 68 4.38 13.47 3.24
CA TYR A 68 5.18 14.66 3.59
C TYR A 68 4.40 15.60 4.53
N ALA A 69 3.14 15.91 4.21
CA ALA A 69 2.27 16.72 5.06
C ALA A 69 2.01 16.06 6.42
N HIS A 70 1.72 14.75 6.43
CA HIS A 70 1.53 14.00 7.68
C HIS A 70 2.80 14.01 8.55
N ALA A 71 3.99 13.88 7.94
CA ALA A 71 5.26 13.93 8.65
C ALA A 71 5.53 15.31 9.27
N GLN A 72 5.19 16.41 8.58
CA GLN A 72 5.27 17.75 9.19
C GLN A 72 4.53 17.84 10.52
N ASP A 73 3.39 17.15 10.61
CA ASP A 73 2.51 17.24 11.77
C ASP A 73 2.81 16.16 12.83
N ASN A 74 3.26 14.97 12.42
CA ASN A 74 3.28 13.77 13.27
C ASN A 74 4.60 12.97 13.20
N VAL A 75 5.71 13.55 12.73
CA VAL A 75 6.98 12.82 12.52
C VAL A 75 7.43 11.97 13.71
N CYS A 76 7.30 12.47 14.95
CA CYS A 76 7.73 11.72 16.13
C CYS A 76 6.85 10.49 16.38
N GLN A 77 5.54 10.61 16.18
CA GLN A 77 4.61 9.47 16.28
C GLN A 77 4.89 8.44 15.19
N THR A 78 5.10 8.89 13.94
CA THR A 78 5.49 7.98 12.85
C THR A 78 6.81 7.27 13.16
N ALA A 79 7.82 7.98 13.67
CA ALA A 79 9.11 7.39 14.02
C ALA A 79 9.02 6.40 15.19
N GLU A 80 8.16 6.64 16.19
CA GLU A 80 7.88 5.66 17.25
C GLU A 80 7.10 4.45 16.72
N HIS A 81 6.15 4.65 15.80
CA HIS A 81 5.47 3.53 15.15
C HIS A 81 6.45 2.68 14.34
N LEU A 82 7.45 3.31 13.71
CA LEU A 82 8.54 2.58 13.04
C LEU A 82 9.34 1.70 14.00
N LEU A 83 9.51 2.09 15.27
CA LEU A 83 10.10 1.19 16.28
C LEU A 83 9.23 -0.05 16.52
N THR A 84 7.91 0.14 16.57
CA THR A 84 6.95 -0.97 16.73
C THR A 84 7.06 -1.95 15.58
N VAL A 85 6.91 -1.52 14.32
CA VAL A 85 6.93 -2.42 13.15
C VAL A 85 8.32 -3.05 12.92
N ARG A 86 9.39 -2.45 13.46
CA ARG A 86 10.74 -3.03 13.43
C ARG A 86 11.01 -4.03 14.56
N GLY A 87 10.15 -4.07 15.59
CA GLY A 87 10.39 -4.87 16.79
C GLY A 87 11.64 -4.40 17.55
N GLU A 88 11.82 -3.07 17.62
CA GLU A 88 13.00 -2.41 18.21
C GLU A 88 12.65 -1.54 19.43
N ARG A 89 11.41 -1.55 19.92
CA ARG A 89 10.99 -0.65 21.00
C ARG A 89 11.83 -0.84 22.25
N SER A 90 12.12 -2.07 22.65
CA SER A 90 12.90 -2.40 23.84
C SER A 90 14.32 -1.83 23.78
N ARG A 91 14.93 -1.82 22.59
CA ARG A 91 16.29 -1.31 22.38
C ARG A 91 16.38 0.19 22.66
N PHE A 92 15.35 0.96 22.30
CA PHE A 92 15.40 2.42 22.33
C PHE A 92 14.60 3.05 23.47
N LEU A 93 13.55 2.38 23.94
CA LEU A 93 12.60 2.89 24.94
C LEU A 93 12.60 2.05 26.23
N GLY A 94 13.39 0.97 26.28
CA GLY A 94 13.48 0.05 27.41
C GLY A 94 12.43 -1.07 27.36
N PRO A 95 12.76 -2.30 27.80
CA PRO A 95 11.89 -3.47 27.62
C PRO A 95 10.58 -3.39 28.43
N GLN A 96 10.60 -2.73 29.60
CA GLN A 96 9.46 -2.70 30.52
C GLN A 96 8.54 -1.49 30.32
N ALA A 97 8.95 -0.54 29.46
CA ALA A 97 8.08 0.56 29.12
C ALA A 97 6.90 0.04 28.29
N MET A 98 5.75 0.69 28.44
CA MET A 98 4.53 0.29 27.74
C MET A 98 4.48 0.95 26.36
N GLY A 99 4.15 0.16 25.34
CA GLY A 99 3.88 0.62 23.99
C GLY A 99 2.48 0.19 23.54
N ASP A 100 2.02 0.80 22.47
CA ASP A 100 0.74 0.46 21.85
C ASP A 100 0.95 -0.59 20.75
N LEU A 101 0.10 -1.61 20.73
CA LEU A 101 0.00 -2.60 19.67
C LEU A 101 -1.48 -2.92 19.43
N GLY A 102 -1.98 -2.59 18.24
CA GLY A 102 -3.41 -2.72 17.93
C GLY A 102 -4.26 -1.86 18.86
N LEU A 103 -5.24 -2.49 19.52
CA LEU A 103 -6.14 -1.82 20.47
C LEU A 103 -5.65 -1.89 21.93
N GLY A 104 -4.51 -2.55 22.18
CA GLY A 104 -3.98 -2.80 23.51
C GLY A 104 -2.66 -2.09 23.80
N ARG A 105 -2.28 -2.10 25.09
CA ARG A 105 -0.96 -1.67 25.56
C ARG A 105 -0.23 -2.84 26.19
N LEU A 106 1.00 -3.07 25.76
CA LEU A 106 1.85 -4.18 26.20
C LEU A 106 3.24 -3.66 26.55
N SER A 107 4.03 -4.46 27.29
CA SER A 107 5.45 -4.12 27.45
C SER A 107 6.16 -4.14 26.10
N ASN A 108 7.14 -3.28 25.91
CA ASN A 108 7.95 -3.24 24.69
C ASN A 108 8.59 -4.60 24.39
N ALA A 109 8.97 -5.37 25.42
CA ALA A 109 9.50 -6.73 25.25
C ALA A 109 8.49 -7.68 24.60
N GLN A 110 7.22 -7.64 25.03
CA GLN A 110 6.14 -8.44 24.44
C GLN A 110 5.85 -8.01 23.00
N ILE A 111 5.79 -6.70 22.75
CA ILE A 111 5.56 -6.15 21.41
C ILE A 111 6.68 -6.59 20.46
N ASP A 112 7.93 -6.39 20.85
CA ASP A 112 9.07 -6.75 20.01
C ASP A 112 9.14 -8.26 19.75
N LEU A 113 8.82 -9.09 20.74
CA LEU A 113 8.74 -10.54 20.57
C LEU A 113 7.68 -10.90 19.53
N PHE A 114 6.47 -10.35 19.66
CA PHE A 114 5.38 -10.60 18.73
C PHE A 114 5.75 -10.17 17.31
N VAL A 115 6.20 -8.92 17.13
CA VAL A 115 6.51 -8.37 15.80
C VAL A 115 7.62 -9.15 15.13
N ARG A 116 8.70 -9.49 15.85
CA ARG A 116 9.80 -10.27 15.27
C ARG A 116 9.41 -11.71 14.92
N GLN A 117 8.42 -12.28 15.61
CA GLN A 117 7.94 -13.64 15.32
C GLN A 117 6.89 -13.67 14.20
N HIS A 118 6.06 -12.62 14.09
CA HIS A 118 4.95 -12.56 13.13
C HIS A 118 5.39 -12.13 11.73
N MET A 119 6.37 -11.22 11.63
CA MET A 119 6.73 -10.61 10.36
C MET A 119 7.58 -11.54 9.47
N ASP A 120 7.01 -12.02 8.37
CA ASP A 120 7.72 -12.65 7.25
C ASP A 120 7.90 -11.65 6.11
N ASP A 121 9.04 -10.96 6.10
CA ASP A 121 9.33 -9.92 5.08
C ASP A 121 9.29 -10.45 3.64
N ALA A 122 9.63 -11.73 3.42
CA ALA A 122 9.61 -12.31 2.09
C ALA A 122 8.17 -12.55 1.62
N ALA A 123 7.28 -13.02 2.51
CA ALA A 123 5.86 -13.13 2.22
C ALA A 123 5.20 -11.76 2.01
N LEU A 124 5.54 -10.78 2.87
CA LEU A 124 5.03 -9.42 2.77
C LEU A 124 5.47 -8.73 1.47
N ALA A 125 6.71 -8.93 1.03
CA ALA A 125 7.18 -8.43 -0.27
C ALA A 125 6.39 -9.04 -1.43
N ARG A 126 6.18 -10.36 -1.43
CA ARG A 126 5.36 -11.03 -2.46
C ARG A 126 3.93 -10.51 -2.47
N ALA A 127 3.31 -10.29 -1.30
CA ALA A 127 1.97 -9.73 -1.20
C ALA A 127 1.92 -8.29 -1.74
N ALA A 128 2.91 -7.46 -1.42
CA ALA A 128 3.03 -6.10 -1.93
C ALA A 128 3.15 -6.05 -3.47
N ASP A 129 3.68 -7.10 -4.11
CA ASP A 129 3.75 -7.19 -5.57
C ASP A 129 2.41 -7.53 -6.24
N THR A 130 1.45 -8.08 -5.49
CA THR A 130 0.12 -8.42 -6.02
C THR A 130 -0.84 -7.24 -6.11
N VAL A 131 -0.52 -6.11 -5.46
CA VAL A 131 -1.41 -4.94 -5.50
C VAL A 131 -1.32 -4.22 -6.85
N GLY A 132 -2.43 -3.58 -7.24
CA GLY A 132 -2.53 -2.88 -8.52
C GLY A 132 -1.45 -1.81 -8.72
N PRO A 133 -1.14 -1.42 -9.97
CA PRO A 133 -0.05 -0.49 -10.28
C PRO A 133 -0.17 0.87 -9.58
N GLN A 134 -1.39 1.39 -9.43
CA GLN A 134 -1.66 2.64 -8.71
C GLN A 134 -1.34 2.53 -7.21
N ALA A 135 -1.70 1.41 -6.58
CA ALA A 135 -1.38 1.17 -5.17
C ALA A 135 0.13 1.01 -4.97
N ARG A 136 0.84 0.28 -5.84
CA ARG A 136 2.31 0.21 -5.81
C ARG A 136 2.96 1.58 -5.97
N ALA A 137 2.40 2.43 -6.83
CA ALA A 137 2.85 3.81 -7.00
C ALA A 137 2.63 4.65 -5.72
N ALA A 138 1.45 4.55 -5.10
CA ALA A 138 1.17 5.21 -3.83
C ALA A 138 2.11 4.76 -2.70
N LEU A 139 2.39 3.45 -2.57
CA LEU A 139 3.30 2.94 -1.54
C LEU A 139 4.72 3.52 -1.70
N ARG A 140 5.25 3.59 -2.92
CA ARG A 140 6.54 4.25 -3.20
C ARG A 140 6.51 5.73 -2.81
N GLY A 141 5.45 6.43 -3.23
CA GLY A 141 5.23 7.84 -2.91
C GLY A 141 5.21 8.09 -1.41
N TYR A 142 4.47 7.28 -0.66
CA TYR A 142 4.34 7.40 0.79
C TYR A 142 5.69 7.31 1.51
N VAL A 143 6.51 6.29 1.18
CA VAL A 143 7.86 6.15 1.74
C VAL A 143 8.73 7.35 1.38
N ALA A 144 8.69 7.79 0.12
CA ALA A 144 9.49 8.92 -0.36
C ALA A 144 9.10 10.25 0.31
N GLY A 145 7.81 10.47 0.60
CA GLY A 145 7.28 11.67 1.24
C GLY A 145 7.78 11.83 2.69
N TYR A 146 7.63 10.80 3.52
CA TYR A 146 8.16 10.79 4.88
C TYR A 146 9.68 11.02 4.89
N ASN A 147 10.40 10.30 4.02
CA ASN A 147 11.85 10.41 3.95
C ASN A 147 12.30 11.78 3.43
N ARG A 148 11.53 12.42 2.55
CA ARG A 148 11.79 13.81 2.13
C ARG A 148 11.68 14.75 3.32
N TYR A 149 10.63 14.64 4.12
CA TYR A 149 10.44 15.49 5.28
C TYR A 149 11.61 15.37 6.27
N LEU A 150 12.06 14.15 6.57
CA LEU A 150 13.24 13.95 7.43
C LEU A 150 14.50 14.65 6.90
N ARG A 151 14.71 14.66 5.58
CA ARG A 151 15.85 15.37 4.97
C ARG A 151 15.69 16.89 5.05
N ASP A 152 14.48 17.40 4.85
CA ASP A 152 14.21 18.84 4.86
C ASP A 152 14.26 19.44 6.26
N ALA A 153 13.69 18.73 7.25
CA ALA A 153 13.76 19.14 8.65
C ALA A 153 15.20 19.06 9.19
N GLY A 154 15.98 18.08 8.72
CA GLY A 154 17.31 17.81 9.26
C GLY A 154 17.26 17.35 10.73
N PRO A 155 18.43 17.14 11.36
CA PRO A 155 18.49 16.62 12.74
C PRO A 155 17.92 17.59 13.78
N ASP A 156 18.01 18.89 13.55
CA ASP A 156 17.64 19.94 14.50
C ASP A 156 16.22 20.50 14.27
N GLY A 157 15.68 20.38 13.06
CA GLY A 157 14.34 20.88 12.72
C GLY A 157 13.20 19.98 13.17
N LEU A 158 13.50 18.86 13.82
CA LEU A 158 12.48 17.96 14.39
C LEU A 158 11.93 18.49 15.73
N PRO A 159 10.69 18.11 16.12
CA PRO A 159 10.14 18.43 17.43
C PRO A 159 10.96 17.85 18.58
N GLU A 160 10.98 18.53 19.72
CA GLU A 160 11.80 18.16 20.90
C GLU A 160 11.67 16.68 21.31
N ALA A 161 10.45 16.13 21.25
CA ALA A 161 10.17 14.74 21.62
C ALA A 161 11.05 13.72 20.87
N CYS A 162 11.37 13.98 19.60
CA CYS A 162 12.16 13.09 18.76
C CYS A 162 13.43 13.70 18.16
N ARG A 163 13.73 14.98 18.45
CA ARG A 163 14.96 15.66 17.99
C ARG A 163 16.21 14.93 18.46
N GLY A 164 17.15 14.71 17.54
CA GLY A 164 18.42 14.02 17.81
C GLY A 164 18.29 12.57 18.27
N ARG A 165 17.08 11.98 18.26
CA ARG A 165 16.90 10.60 18.69
C ARG A 165 17.39 9.63 17.62
N PRO A 166 18.22 8.64 17.97
CA PRO A 166 18.84 7.73 16.98
C PRO A 166 17.83 6.78 16.31
N TRP A 167 16.62 6.67 16.86
CA TRP A 167 15.55 5.86 16.30
C TRP A 167 14.73 6.59 15.23
N VAL A 168 14.86 7.91 15.08
CA VAL A 168 14.29 8.64 13.95
C VAL A 168 15.15 8.35 12.72
N ARG A 169 14.64 7.48 11.85
CA ARG A 169 15.36 6.97 10.68
C ARG A 169 14.43 6.92 9.47
N PRO A 170 14.96 6.99 8.24
CA PRO A 170 14.16 6.79 7.04
C PRO A 170 13.31 5.53 7.09
N MET A 171 12.09 5.62 6.59
CA MET A 171 11.18 4.51 6.35
C MET A 171 11.65 3.72 5.12
N THR A 172 11.50 2.40 5.16
CA THR A 172 11.72 1.50 4.03
C THR A 172 10.39 0.96 3.51
N ALA A 173 10.40 0.37 2.30
CA ALA A 173 9.22 -0.33 1.78
C ALA A 173 8.83 -1.51 2.69
N ALA A 174 9.80 -2.22 3.26
CA ALA A 174 9.55 -3.30 4.21
C ALA A 174 8.85 -2.80 5.48
N ASP A 175 9.27 -1.65 6.04
CA ASP A 175 8.59 -1.06 7.21
C ASP A 175 7.10 -0.77 6.91
N LEU A 176 6.80 -0.24 5.72
CA LEU A 176 5.44 0.07 5.31
C LEU A 176 4.61 -1.21 5.09
N SER A 177 5.21 -2.27 4.54
CA SER A 177 4.55 -3.57 4.43
C SER A 177 4.25 -4.17 5.80
N ARG A 178 5.18 -4.07 6.76
CA ARG A 178 4.94 -4.51 8.15
C ARG A 178 3.87 -3.68 8.85
N ALA A 179 3.85 -2.35 8.64
CA ALA A 179 2.79 -1.49 9.16
C ALA A 179 1.42 -1.90 8.62
N THR A 180 1.35 -2.17 7.31
CA THR A 180 0.13 -2.66 6.64
C THR A 180 -0.34 -3.98 7.27
N GLU A 181 0.57 -4.94 7.47
CA GLU A 181 0.26 -6.21 8.12
C GLU A 181 -0.25 -6.03 9.55
N LEU A 182 0.40 -5.19 10.35
CA LEU A 182 -0.08 -4.87 11.71
C LEU A 182 -1.49 -4.28 11.70
N SER A 183 -1.85 -3.46 10.70
CA SER A 183 -3.21 -2.96 10.56
C SER A 183 -4.22 -4.06 10.21
N MET A 184 -3.84 -5.04 9.38
CA MET A 184 -4.73 -6.13 8.95
C MET A 184 -5.06 -7.11 10.07
N ILE A 185 -4.15 -7.29 11.03
CA ILE A 185 -4.31 -8.29 12.10
C ILE A 185 -4.90 -7.75 13.41
N GLN A 186 -5.24 -6.45 13.48
CA GLN A 186 -5.74 -5.82 14.72
C GLN A 186 -7.04 -6.42 15.26
N GLY A 187 -7.86 -7.03 14.38
CA GLY A 187 -9.10 -7.71 14.78
C GLY A 187 -8.91 -9.17 15.21
N GLY A 188 -7.66 -9.66 15.26
CA GLY A 188 -7.34 -11.06 15.53
C GLY A 188 -6.01 -11.20 16.28
N LEU A 189 -4.93 -11.57 15.58
CA LEU A 189 -3.63 -11.86 16.19
C LEU A 189 -2.97 -10.64 16.88
N GLY A 190 -3.39 -9.42 16.52
CA GLY A 190 -2.91 -8.17 17.12
C GLY A 190 -3.92 -7.47 18.03
N ALA A 191 -5.01 -8.15 18.44
CA ALA A 191 -6.03 -7.62 19.36
C ALA A 191 -5.61 -7.71 20.83
#